data_AF-A0A8T3XAG7-F1
#
_entry.id   AF-A0A8T3XAG7-F1
#
_cell.length_a   1.000
_cell.length_b   1.000
_cell.length_c   1.000
_cell.angle_alpha   90.00
_cell.angle_beta   90.00
_cell.angle_gamma   90.00
#
_symmetry.space_group_name_H-M   'P 1'
#
loop_
_entity.id
_entity.type
_entity.pdbx_description
1 polymer ?
#
loop_
_entity_poly.entity_id
_entity_poly.type
_entity_poly.pdbx_seq_one_letter_code
_entity_poly.pdbx_strand_id
1 'polypeptide(L)'
;MGRIKVLMDPEQRERYVSELFSLEGWEGVTEDPNAAYCPISLTSTPQKIKPYLKMRQEMLKGVLRRSGITPYDPSDSRAYSPDFNRDAEPDEVYDFDSRKVAEARYFTGHLILPTMGVGAEMEKARTLNKIVVALMDSDIRISRMLPSRVIYLQYENFTDQSDEFVPVFDMLREFDPGMGLDDRRPVLLGFERDSRRVVDLAEEVYREFPELKFIYDPETPLLELNCTDMKLMYGSLTARVLHPD
;
A
#
# COMPACT_ATOMS: atom_id res chain seq x y z
N MET A 1 9.23 17.50 18.32
CA MET A 1 8.57 17.58 17.00
C MET A 1 9.50 18.37 16.12
N GLY A 2 9.99 17.76 15.04
CA GLY A 2 10.82 18.45 14.05
C GLY A 2 10.02 19.56 13.38
N ARG A 3 10.72 20.51 12.74
CA ARG A 3 10.06 21.68 12.15
C ARG A 3 9.57 21.31 10.76
N ILE A 4 8.30 20.88 10.65
CA ILE A 4 7.66 20.58 9.36
C ILE A 4 7.82 21.77 8.41
N LYS A 5 8.41 21.53 7.24
CA LYS A 5 8.47 22.45 6.11
C LYS A 5 7.55 21.95 5.01
N VAL A 6 6.46 22.66 4.77
CA VAL A 6 5.57 22.41 3.63
C VAL A 6 6.29 22.78 2.33
N LEU A 7 6.33 21.85 1.38
CA LEU A 7 6.84 22.07 0.02
C LEU A 7 5.72 22.08 -1.02
N MET A 8 4.65 21.33 -0.76
CA MET A 8 3.46 21.26 -1.60
C MET A 8 2.24 21.09 -0.71
N ASP A 9 1.33 22.05 -0.75
CA ASP A 9 -0.01 21.97 -0.15
C ASP A 9 -1.00 21.25 -1.08
N PRO A 10 -2.25 20.97 -0.67
CA PRO A 10 -3.22 20.25 -1.50
C PRO A 10 -3.54 20.93 -2.84
N GLU A 11 -3.60 22.26 -2.90
CA GLU A 11 -3.89 23.00 -4.14
C GLU A 11 -2.71 22.91 -5.13
N GLN A 12 -1.49 23.07 -4.62
CA GLN A 12 -0.28 22.86 -5.40
C GLN A 12 -0.15 21.40 -5.87
N ARG A 13 -0.56 20.45 -5.01
CA ARG A 13 -0.58 19.02 -5.31
C ARG A 13 -1.53 18.69 -6.46
N GLU A 14 -2.73 19.27 -6.44
CA GLU A 14 -3.72 19.08 -7.51
C GLU A 14 -3.18 19.58 -8.86
N ARG A 15 -2.59 20.78 -8.91
CA ARG A 15 -1.93 21.29 -10.11
C ARG A 15 -0.81 20.39 -10.60
N TYR A 16 0.08 19.98 -9.69
CA TYR A 16 1.20 19.10 -10.00
C TYR A 16 0.73 17.75 -10.59
N VAL A 17 -0.27 17.13 -9.98
CA VAL A 17 -0.83 15.86 -10.47
C VAL A 17 -1.53 16.04 -11.81
N SER A 18 -2.27 17.12 -12.01
CA SER A 18 -2.90 17.43 -13.31
C SER A 18 -1.88 17.65 -14.44
N GLU A 19 -0.73 18.25 -14.14
CA GLU A 19 0.37 18.39 -15.10
C GLU A 19 0.96 17.02 -15.45
N LEU A 20 1.18 16.16 -14.45
CA LEU A 20 1.64 14.79 -14.69
C LEU A 20 0.65 13.98 -15.55
N PHE A 21 -0.66 14.10 -15.29
CA PHE A 21 -1.66 13.42 -16.11
C PHE A 21 -1.61 13.88 -17.57
N SER A 22 -1.43 15.18 -17.81
CA SER A 22 -1.26 15.71 -19.17
C SER A 22 -0.01 15.14 -19.86
N LEU A 23 1.10 14.99 -19.14
CA LEU A 23 2.34 14.42 -19.69
C LEU A 23 2.21 12.94 -20.06
N GLU A 24 1.34 12.21 -19.36
CA GLU A 24 1.06 10.79 -19.61
C GLU A 24 -0.07 10.59 -20.65
N GLY A 25 -0.67 11.67 -21.20
CA GLY A 25 -1.79 11.58 -22.14
C GLY A 25 -3.11 11.12 -21.49
N TRP A 26 -3.27 11.38 -20.19
CA TRP A 26 -4.44 11.02 -19.40
C TRP A 26 -5.37 12.23 -19.20
N GLU A 27 -5.60 13.03 -20.23
CA GLU A 27 -6.49 14.18 -20.12
C GLU A 27 -7.91 13.77 -19.68
N GLY A 28 -8.45 14.46 -18.67
CA GLY A 28 -9.77 14.18 -18.12
C GLY A 28 -9.80 13.07 -17.06
N VAL A 29 -8.68 12.40 -16.77
CA VAL A 29 -8.59 11.56 -15.57
C VAL A 29 -8.70 12.42 -14.33
N THR A 30 -9.63 12.07 -13.45
CA THR A 30 -9.85 12.73 -12.17
C THR A 30 -9.61 11.72 -11.05
N GLU A 31 -8.95 12.17 -10.00
CA GLU A 31 -8.74 11.34 -8.82
C GLU A 31 -10.00 11.29 -7.96
N ASP A 32 -10.40 10.09 -7.53
CA ASP A 32 -11.44 9.86 -6.54
C ASP A 32 -10.82 9.85 -5.12
N PRO A 33 -11.21 10.80 -4.24
CA PRO A 33 -10.70 10.88 -2.87
C PRO A 33 -11.09 9.67 -1.99
N ASN A 34 -12.02 8.82 -2.43
CA ASN A 34 -12.48 7.63 -1.73
C ASN A 34 -12.13 6.34 -2.50
N ALA A 35 -11.13 6.34 -3.37
CA ALA A 35 -10.69 5.13 -4.07
C ALA A 35 -9.26 4.72 -3.69
N ALA A 36 -9.02 3.41 -3.64
CA ALA A 36 -7.72 2.81 -3.37
C ALA A 36 -7.30 1.84 -4.48
N TYR A 37 -6.08 2.01 -5.01
CA TYR A 37 -5.44 0.97 -5.81
C TYR A 37 -4.80 -0.06 -4.87
N CYS A 38 -5.16 -1.33 -5.03
CA CYS A 38 -4.72 -2.41 -4.16
C CYS A 38 -3.80 -3.37 -4.93
N PRO A 39 -2.48 -3.15 -4.91
CA PRO A 39 -1.53 -3.92 -5.70
C PRO A 39 -1.43 -5.37 -5.19
N ILE A 40 -1.14 -6.32 -6.09
CA ILE A 40 -0.98 -7.74 -5.72
C ILE A 40 0.06 -8.42 -6.61
N SER A 41 0.93 -9.22 -6.01
CA SER A 41 1.93 -10.00 -6.75
C SER A 41 1.30 -11.23 -7.41
N LEU A 42 1.09 -11.17 -8.73
CA LEU A 42 0.53 -12.27 -9.52
C LEU A 42 1.57 -13.03 -10.35
N THR A 43 2.45 -12.29 -11.02
CA THR A 43 3.50 -12.83 -11.90
C THR A 43 4.58 -13.53 -11.07
N SER A 44 4.98 -14.72 -11.48
CA SER A 44 5.96 -15.57 -10.78
C SER A 44 5.54 -16.07 -9.38
N THR A 45 4.36 -15.66 -8.87
CA THR A 45 3.80 -16.23 -7.64
C THR A 45 3.42 -17.70 -7.85
N PRO A 46 3.95 -18.64 -7.05
CA PRO A 46 3.58 -20.05 -7.17
C PRO A 46 2.06 -20.25 -7.03
N GLN A 47 1.48 -21.14 -7.85
CA GLN A 47 0.02 -21.38 -7.87
C GLN A 47 -0.54 -21.80 -6.50
N LYS A 48 0.26 -22.49 -5.67
CA LYS A 48 -0.11 -22.86 -4.30
C LYS A 48 -0.20 -21.67 -3.35
N ILE A 49 0.49 -20.57 -3.64
CA ILE A 49 0.55 -19.36 -2.80
C ILE A 49 -0.53 -18.34 -3.19
N LYS A 50 -0.92 -18.29 -4.47
CA LYS A 50 -1.92 -17.35 -4.99
C LYS A 50 -3.23 -17.30 -4.18
N PRO A 51 -3.84 -18.43 -3.75
CA PRO A 51 -5.05 -18.39 -2.93
C PRO A 51 -4.88 -17.59 -1.63
N TYR A 52 -3.71 -17.65 -0.99
CA TYR A 52 -3.42 -16.92 0.24
C TYR A 52 -3.30 -15.42 0.00
N LEU A 53 -2.62 -15.02 -1.08
CA LEU A 53 -2.54 -13.62 -1.45
C LEU A 53 -3.92 -13.05 -1.77
N LYS A 54 -4.72 -13.77 -2.55
CA LYS A 54 -6.11 -13.36 -2.89
C LYS A 54 -7.00 -13.30 -1.65
N MET A 55 -6.85 -14.23 -0.72
CA MET A 55 -7.59 -14.20 0.54
C MET A 55 -7.26 -12.95 1.37
N ARG A 56 -5.96 -12.64 1.56
CA ARG A 56 -5.53 -11.42 2.29
C ARG A 56 -6.01 -10.15 1.58
N GLN A 57 -5.90 -10.14 0.25
CA GLN A 57 -6.39 -9.06 -0.60
C GLN A 57 -7.90 -8.82 -0.42
N GLU A 58 -8.72 -9.88 -0.37
CA GLU A 58 -10.17 -9.73 -0.09
C GLU A 58 -10.45 -9.20 1.31
N MET A 59 -9.67 -9.61 2.32
CA MET A 59 -9.78 -9.03 3.67
C MET A 59 -9.46 -7.54 3.65
N LEU A 60 -8.39 -7.12 2.98
CA LEU A 60 -8.03 -5.71 2.81
C LEU A 60 -9.13 -4.92 2.09
N LYS A 61 -9.70 -5.47 1.02
CA LYS A 61 -10.86 -4.87 0.33
C LYS A 61 -12.05 -4.71 1.29
N GLY A 62 -12.26 -5.67 2.19
CA GLY A 62 -13.27 -5.59 3.26
C GLY A 62 -13.00 -4.45 4.25
N VAL A 63 -11.75 -4.29 4.71
CA VAL A 63 -11.31 -3.17 5.55
C VAL A 63 -11.62 -1.84 4.88
N LEU A 64 -11.14 -1.65 3.65
CA LEU A 64 -11.31 -0.41 2.89
C LEU A 64 -12.78 -0.04 2.69
N ARG A 65 -13.61 -1.01 2.28
CA ARG A 65 -15.05 -0.78 2.08
C ARG A 65 -15.75 -0.36 3.37
N ARG A 66 -15.38 -0.94 4.52
CA ARG A 66 -15.93 -0.53 5.83
C ARG A 66 -15.54 0.89 6.20
N SER A 67 -14.35 1.32 5.81
CA SER A 67 -13.91 2.71 5.93
C SER A 67 -14.44 3.62 4.82
N GLY A 68 -15.37 3.17 3.97
CA GLY A 68 -15.93 3.98 2.87
C GLY A 68 -14.98 4.24 1.71
N ILE A 69 -13.92 3.45 1.57
CA ILE A 69 -12.96 3.49 0.45
C ILE A 69 -13.28 2.36 -0.54
N THR A 70 -13.41 2.70 -1.81
CA THR A 70 -13.65 1.76 -2.91
C THR A 70 -12.32 1.16 -3.38
N PRO A 71 -12.08 -0.14 -3.20
CA PRO A 71 -10.85 -0.77 -3.66
C PRO A 71 -10.94 -1.13 -5.15
N TYR A 72 -9.86 -0.87 -5.87
CA TYR A 72 -9.55 -1.46 -7.16
C TYR A 72 -8.47 -2.53 -6.97
N ASP A 73 -8.71 -3.71 -7.53
CA ASP A 73 -7.83 -4.86 -7.47
C ASP A 73 -7.48 -5.30 -8.90
N PRO A 74 -6.21 -5.18 -9.34
CA PRO A 74 -5.83 -5.56 -10.70
C PRO A 74 -6.02 -7.06 -10.96
N SER A 75 -6.06 -7.89 -9.91
CA SER A 75 -6.32 -9.33 -10.08
C SER A 75 -7.75 -9.65 -10.52
N ASP A 76 -8.70 -8.73 -10.32
CA ASP A 76 -10.09 -8.85 -10.77
C ASP A 76 -10.26 -8.47 -12.26
N SER A 77 -9.25 -7.84 -12.87
CA SER A 77 -9.30 -7.38 -14.25
C SER A 77 -9.26 -8.56 -15.24
N ARG A 78 -10.39 -8.87 -15.88
CA ARG A 78 -10.42 -9.90 -16.94
C ARG A 78 -9.60 -9.54 -18.17
N ALA A 79 -9.39 -8.25 -18.42
CA ALA A 79 -8.67 -7.77 -19.60
C ALA A 79 -7.15 -7.77 -19.40
N TYR A 80 -6.67 -7.51 -18.18
CA TYR A 80 -5.25 -7.22 -17.95
C TYR A 80 -4.59 -8.09 -16.87
N SER A 81 -5.36 -8.84 -16.08
CA SER A 81 -4.78 -9.79 -15.13
C SER A 81 -4.13 -10.96 -15.89
N PRO A 82 -2.88 -11.32 -15.58
CA PRO A 82 -2.21 -12.47 -16.21
C PRO A 82 -2.85 -13.82 -15.88
N ASP A 83 -3.75 -13.85 -14.89
CA ASP A 83 -4.57 -15.03 -14.58
C ASP A 83 -5.71 -15.25 -15.60
N PHE A 84 -6.17 -14.20 -16.28
CA PHE A 84 -7.30 -14.24 -17.21
C PHE A 84 -6.91 -13.97 -18.67
N ASN A 85 -6.02 -13.01 -18.91
CA ASN A 85 -5.54 -12.66 -20.23
C ASN A 85 -4.00 -12.68 -20.24
N ARG A 86 -3.44 -13.70 -20.89
CA ARG A 86 -1.97 -13.82 -21.05
C ARG A 86 -1.45 -13.12 -22.30
N ASP A 87 -2.36 -12.69 -23.16
CA ASP A 87 -2.07 -12.08 -24.45
C ASP A 87 -2.13 -10.54 -24.36
N ALA A 88 -2.45 -9.98 -23.19
CA ALA A 88 -2.36 -8.54 -22.96
C ALA A 88 -0.91 -8.08 -23.09
N GLU A 89 -0.67 -7.06 -23.89
CA GLU A 89 0.69 -6.55 -24.10
C GLU A 89 1.16 -5.77 -22.85
N PRO A 90 2.46 -5.84 -22.50
CA PRO A 90 2.97 -5.20 -21.29
C PRO A 90 2.71 -3.68 -21.20
N ASP A 91 2.71 -2.98 -22.33
CA ASP A 91 2.43 -1.54 -22.40
C ASP A 91 0.95 -1.22 -22.14
N GLU A 92 0.03 -2.04 -22.64
CA GLU A 92 -1.40 -1.92 -22.36
C GLU A 92 -1.71 -2.14 -20.87
N VAL A 93 -1.10 -3.17 -20.27
CA VAL A 93 -1.24 -3.44 -18.82
C VAL A 93 -0.67 -2.28 -18.01
N TYR A 94 0.52 -1.80 -18.38
CA TYR A 94 1.18 -0.69 -17.70
C TYR A 94 0.36 0.60 -17.78
N ASP A 95 -0.14 0.98 -18.95
CA ASP A 95 -0.97 2.18 -19.11
C ASP A 95 -2.27 2.05 -18.29
N PHE A 96 -2.96 0.93 -18.40
CA PHE A 96 -4.22 0.69 -17.70
C PHE A 96 -4.05 0.76 -16.18
N ASP A 97 -3.11 0.01 -15.61
CA ASP A 97 -2.91 -0.01 -14.16
C ASP A 97 -2.32 1.32 -13.66
N SER A 98 -1.45 1.98 -14.44
CA SER A 98 -0.97 3.33 -14.10
C SER A 98 -2.11 4.34 -14.03
N ARG A 99 -3.05 4.27 -14.97
CA ARG A 99 -4.27 5.09 -14.93
C ARG A 99 -5.15 4.76 -13.72
N LYS A 100 -5.24 3.50 -13.31
CA LYS A 100 -5.97 3.12 -12.10
C LYS A 100 -5.31 3.63 -10.81
N VAL A 101 -3.98 3.63 -10.75
CA VAL A 101 -3.23 4.31 -9.68
C VAL A 101 -3.50 5.82 -9.71
N ALA A 102 -3.56 6.43 -10.90
CA ALA A 102 -3.87 7.85 -11.07
C ALA A 102 -5.29 8.22 -10.59
N GLU A 103 -6.28 7.38 -10.88
CA GLU A 103 -7.68 7.55 -10.47
C GLU A 103 -7.87 7.39 -8.95
N ALA A 104 -7.04 6.63 -8.24
CA ALA A 104 -7.18 6.38 -6.81
C ALA A 104 -6.41 7.38 -5.93
N ARG A 105 -7.00 7.86 -4.82
CA ARG A 105 -6.29 8.69 -3.82
C ARG A 105 -5.32 7.87 -2.95
N TYR A 106 -5.69 6.63 -2.68
CA TYR A 106 -4.90 5.72 -1.85
C TYR A 106 -4.19 4.68 -2.71
N PHE A 107 -3.02 4.26 -2.23
CA PHE A 107 -2.33 3.08 -2.70
C PHE A 107 -2.05 2.19 -1.50
N THR A 108 -2.66 1.01 -1.45
CA THR A 108 -2.53 0.16 -0.26
C THR A 108 -2.54 -1.31 -0.56
N GLY A 109 -1.57 -2.04 -0.03
CA GLY A 109 -1.44 -3.47 -0.28
C GLY A 109 -0.44 -4.13 0.64
N HIS A 110 -0.43 -5.46 0.59
CA HIS A 110 0.49 -6.27 1.37
C HIS A 110 1.85 -6.40 0.67
N LEU A 111 2.94 -6.13 1.36
CA LEU A 111 4.30 -6.37 0.86
C LEU A 111 4.79 -7.75 1.30
N ILE A 112 4.21 -8.81 0.72
CA ILE A 112 4.50 -10.20 1.08
C ILE A 112 5.61 -10.79 0.19
N LEU A 113 5.48 -10.61 -1.13
CA LEU A 113 6.42 -11.16 -2.12
C LEU A 113 7.12 -10.02 -2.86
N PRO A 114 8.44 -10.15 -3.12
CA PRO A 114 9.13 -9.21 -3.98
C PRO A 114 8.57 -9.33 -5.41
N THR A 115 8.15 -8.21 -5.98
CA THR A 115 7.67 -8.16 -7.36
C THR A 115 7.97 -6.81 -7.97
N MET A 116 8.41 -6.84 -9.23
CA MET A 116 8.72 -5.62 -9.98
C MET A 116 7.46 -4.79 -10.25
N GLY A 117 6.30 -5.44 -10.46
CA GLY A 117 5.03 -4.76 -10.73
C GLY A 117 4.63 -3.85 -9.56
N VAL A 118 4.45 -4.42 -8.37
CA VAL A 118 4.09 -3.66 -7.15
C VAL A 118 5.13 -2.59 -6.84
N GLY A 119 6.43 -2.87 -7.08
CA GLY A 119 7.49 -1.87 -6.90
C GLY A 119 7.33 -0.67 -7.83
N ALA A 120 7.07 -0.90 -9.12
CA ALA A 120 6.83 0.16 -10.10
C ALA A 120 5.55 0.95 -9.80
N GLU A 121 4.47 0.25 -9.45
CA GLU A 121 3.19 0.84 -9.06
C GLU A 121 3.32 1.73 -7.81
N MET A 122 4.08 1.28 -6.80
CA MET A 122 4.33 2.05 -5.57
C MET A 122 5.17 3.31 -5.83
N GLU A 123 6.18 3.24 -6.71
CA GLU A 123 6.93 4.43 -7.14
C GLU A 123 6.07 5.42 -7.93
N LYS A 124 5.14 4.92 -8.77
CA LYS A 124 4.15 5.75 -9.44
C LYS A 124 3.23 6.43 -8.43
N ALA A 125 2.70 5.70 -7.45
CA ALA A 125 1.87 6.25 -6.38
C ALA A 125 2.61 7.33 -5.56
N ARG A 126 3.89 7.11 -5.25
CA ARG A 126 4.75 8.10 -4.59
C ARG A 126 4.95 9.36 -5.44
N THR A 127 5.15 9.18 -6.75
CA THR A 127 5.32 10.28 -7.71
C THR A 127 4.05 11.12 -7.79
N LEU A 128 2.88 10.48 -7.86
CA LEU A 128 1.58 11.16 -7.85
C LEU A 128 1.13 11.64 -6.45
N ASN A 129 2.02 11.55 -5.46
CA ASN A 129 1.80 11.95 -4.07
C ASN A 129 0.48 11.43 -3.49
N LYS A 130 0.23 10.13 -3.68
CA LYS A 130 -0.90 9.40 -3.09
C LYS A 130 -0.69 9.17 -1.60
N ILE A 131 -1.76 8.83 -0.87
CA ILE A 131 -1.64 8.30 0.49
C ILE A 131 -1.26 6.81 0.36
N VAL A 132 0.01 6.50 0.57
CA VAL A 132 0.54 5.15 0.42
C VAL A 132 0.59 4.45 1.78
N VAL A 133 -0.11 3.32 1.91
CA VAL A 133 -0.14 2.49 3.13
C VAL A 133 0.31 1.07 2.79
N ALA A 134 1.50 0.69 3.21
CA ALA A 134 2.07 -0.63 2.99
C ALA A 134 1.89 -1.52 4.22
N LEU A 135 1.27 -2.69 4.03
CA LEU A 135 0.97 -3.63 5.10
C LEU A 135 2.05 -4.74 5.15
N MET A 136 2.66 -4.88 6.32
CA MET A 136 3.86 -5.68 6.58
C MET A 136 3.53 -6.83 7.51
N ASP A 137 3.81 -8.05 7.08
CA ASP A 137 3.73 -9.23 7.94
C ASP A 137 5.00 -9.29 8.81
N SER A 138 4.86 -9.39 10.14
CA SER A 138 5.99 -9.39 11.07
C SER A 138 6.95 -10.55 10.86
N ASP A 139 6.46 -11.64 10.29
CA ASP A 139 7.23 -12.87 10.10
C ASP A 139 7.94 -12.92 8.74
N ILE A 140 7.78 -11.87 7.91
CA ILE A 140 8.32 -11.81 6.57
C ILE A 140 9.34 -10.69 6.45
N ARG A 141 10.62 -11.05 6.24
CA ARG A 141 11.63 -10.06 5.92
C ARG A 141 11.42 -9.49 4.52
N ILE A 142 11.37 -8.17 4.47
CA ILE A 142 11.23 -7.37 3.26
C ILE A 142 12.53 -6.60 2.91
N SER A 143 12.57 -6.05 1.69
CA SER A 143 13.67 -5.23 1.21
C SER A 143 13.89 -3.99 2.09
N ARG A 144 15.16 -3.60 2.31
CA ARG A 144 15.50 -2.32 2.96
C ARG A 144 15.29 -1.11 2.07
N MET A 145 15.13 -1.32 0.76
CA MET A 145 14.85 -0.25 -0.20
C MET A 145 13.36 0.11 -0.16
N LEU A 146 12.97 0.76 0.94
CA LEU A 146 11.61 1.22 1.17
C LEU A 146 11.47 2.70 0.78
N PRO A 147 10.51 3.07 -0.07
CA PRO A 147 10.30 4.47 -0.42
C PRO A 147 9.95 5.35 0.79
N SER A 148 10.47 6.57 0.79
CA SER A 148 9.98 7.65 1.67
C SER A 148 8.53 8.01 1.33
N ARG A 149 7.83 8.70 2.24
CA ARG A 149 6.44 9.17 2.05
C ARG A 149 5.42 8.04 1.95
N VAL A 150 5.67 6.98 2.72
CA VAL A 150 4.81 5.79 2.85
C VAL A 150 4.59 5.51 4.33
N ILE A 151 3.37 5.11 4.67
CA ILE A 151 3.00 4.65 6.02
C ILE A 151 3.17 3.13 6.02
N TYR A 152 4.06 2.62 6.86
CA TYR A 152 4.33 1.19 6.98
C TYR A 152 3.65 0.66 8.23
N LEU A 153 2.68 -0.23 8.05
CA LEU A 153 1.93 -0.83 9.15
C LEU A 153 2.24 -2.30 9.26
N GLN A 154 2.56 -2.77 10.47
CA GLN A 154 2.91 -4.15 10.75
C GLN A 154 1.74 -4.89 11.40
N TYR A 155 1.64 -6.18 11.11
CA TYR A 155 0.72 -7.12 11.75
C TYR A 155 1.41 -8.47 11.96
N GLU A 156 0.93 -9.24 12.95
CA GLU A 156 1.32 -10.64 13.16
C GLU A 156 0.39 -11.59 12.41
N ASN A 157 -0.92 -11.36 12.52
CA ASN A 157 -1.92 -12.12 11.78
C ASN A 157 -3.00 -11.18 11.23
N PHE A 158 -2.96 -10.92 9.93
CA PHE A 158 -3.92 -10.03 9.29
C PHE A 158 -5.36 -10.50 9.41
N THR A 159 -5.61 -11.82 9.44
CA THR A 159 -6.98 -12.34 9.60
C THR A 159 -7.57 -11.93 10.95
N ASP A 160 -6.77 -12.02 12.01
CA ASP A 160 -7.22 -11.70 13.37
C ASP A 160 -7.24 -10.18 13.62
N GLN A 161 -6.33 -9.45 12.96
CA GLN A 161 -6.11 -8.01 13.19
C GLN A 161 -6.73 -7.10 12.13
N SER A 162 -7.36 -7.63 11.07
CA SER A 162 -7.86 -6.79 9.95
C SER A 162 -8.79 -5.66 10.40
N ASP A 163 -9.56 -5.86 11.46
CA ASP A 163 -10.46 -4.84 12.04
C ASP A 163 -9.69 -3.65 12.65
N GLU A 164 -8.46 -3.84 13.13
CA GLU A 164 -7.58 -2.79 13.68
C GLU A 164 -7.17 -1.76 12.63
N PHE A 165 -7.24 -2.13 11.34
CA PHE A 165 -6.90 -1.23 10.23
C PHE A 165 -8.06 -0.31 9.81
N VAL A 166 -9.31 -0.64 10.15
CA VAL A 166 -10.47 0.19 9.80
C VAL A 166 -10.36 1.61 10.39
N PRO A 167 -10.07 1.78 11.70
CA PRO A 167 -9.87 3.11 12.28
C PRO A 167 -8.70 3.89 11.66
N VAL A 168 -7.66 3.21 11.18
CA VAL A 168 -6.52 3.86 10.50
C VAL A 168 -7.00 4.52 9.21
N PHE A 169 -7.75 3.79 8.39
CA PHE A 169 -8.28 4.34 7.14
C PHE A 169 -9.37 5.38 7.37
N ASP A 170 -10.20 5.24 8.41
CA ASP A 170 -11.16 6.27 8.81
C ASP A 170 -10.45 7.58 9.16
N MET A 171 -9.37 7.50 9.95
CA MET A 171 -8.54 8.66 10.28
C MET A 171 -7.90 9.28 9.03
N LEU A 172 -7.32 8.47 8.14
CA LEU A 172 -6.64 8.98 6.93
C LEU A 172 -7.58 9.73 5.98
N ARG A 173 -8.89 9.42 5.99
CA ARG A 173 -9.90 10.10 5.16
C ARG A 173 -10.15 11.56 5.54
N GLU A 174 -9.74 11.96 6.74
CA GLU A 174 -9.84 13.34 7.22
C GLU A 174 -8.73 14.25 6.67
N PHE A 175 -7.78 13.69 5.92
CA PHE A 175 -6.63 14.41 5.39
C PHE A 175 -6.60 14.46 3.86
N ASP A 176 -6.17 15.60 3.33
CA ASP A 176 -5.70 15.72 1.96
C ASP A 176 -4.16 15.64 1.91
N PRO A 177 -3.56 14.93 0.93
CA PRO A 177 -2.14 14.69 0.89
C PRO A 177 -1.38 15.89 0.31
N GLY A 178 -0.28 16.24 0.96
CA GLY A 178 0.75 17.11 0.42
C GLY A 178 2.14 16.50 0.59
N MET A 179 3.18 17.29 0.38
CA MET A 179 4.55 16.85 0.62
C MET A 179 5.38 17.92 1.32
N GLY A 180 6.36 17.45 2.08
CA GLY A 180 7.24 18.34 2.81
C GLY A 180 8.46 17.65 3.34
N LEU A 181 9.12 18.34 4.27
CA LEU A 181 10.27 17.84 5.00
C LEU A 181 10.01 17.89 6.50
N ASP A 182 10.42 16.84 7.21
CA ASP A 182 10.59 16.83 8.66
C ASP A 182 12.08 16.68 8.98
N ASP A 183 12.70 17.73 9.50
CA ASP A 183 14.15 17.80 9.77
C ASP A 183 15.02 17.28 8.60
N ARG A 184 14.65 17.69 7.37
CA ARG A 184 15.25 17.34 6.06
C ARG A 184 14.85 15.99 5.48
N ARG A 185 14.10 15.16 6.19
CA ARG A 185 13.57 13.89 5.66
C ARG A 185 12.32 14.16 4.82
N PRO A 186 12.19 13.61 3.60
CA PRO A 186 10.94 13.69 2.84
C PRO A 186 9.79 12.97 3.55
N VAL A 187 8.67 13.66 3.75
CA VAL A 187 7.50 13.14 4.48
C VAL A 187 6.22 13.34 3.68
N LEU A 188 5.28 12.41 3.87
CA LEU A 188 3.92 12.52 3.37
C LEU A 188 3.17 13.42 4.35
N LEU A 189 2.79 14.62 3.91
CA LEU A 189 2.05 15.54 4.76
C LEU A 189 0.55 15.29 4.64
N GLY A 190 -0.14 15.37 5.76
CA GLY A 190 -1.59 15.37 5.84
C GLY A 190 -2.08 16.76 6.20
N PHE A 191 -3.02 17.27 5.42
CA PHE A 191 -3.74 18.52 5.68
C PHE A 191 -5.15 18.16 6.17
N GLU A 192 -5.39 18.34 7.46
CA GLU A 192 -6.69 18.05 8.07
C GLU A 192 -7.72 19.04 7.53
N ARG A 193 -8.82 18.52 6.98
CA ARG A 193 -9.79 19.31 6.20
C ARG A 193 -10.43 20.45 6.99
N ASP A 194 -10.72 20.24 8.26
CA ASP A 194 -11.49 21.19 9.07
C ASP A 194 -10.63 22.19 9.85
N SER A 195 -9.44 21.79 10.28
CA SER A 195 -8.65 22.55 11.26
C SER A 195 -7.45 23.29 10.67
N ARG A 196 -7.13 23.06 9.38
CA ARG A 196 -5.87 23.48 8.72
C ARG A 196 -4.60 22.96 9.40
N ARG A 197 -4.72 21.94 10.25
CA ARG A 197 -3.59 21.27 10.89
C ARG A 197 -2.80 20.51 9.84
N VAL A 198 -1.47 20.66 9.88
CA VAL A 198 -0.54 19.95 9.00
C VAL A 198 0.30 19.00 9.83
N VAL A 199 0.32 17.74 9.45
CA VAL A 199 1.03 16.67 10.14
C VAL A 199 1.88 15.85 9.17
N ASP A 200 2.90 15.18 9.69
CA ASP A 200 3.47 14.01 9.02
C ASP A 200 2.49 12.84 9.23
N LEU A 201 1.87 12.33 8.17
CA LEU A 201 0.83 11.30 8.29
C LEU A 201 1.37 10.01 8.91
N ALA A 202 2.62 9.63 8.64
CA ALA A 202 3.17 8.41 9.21
C ALA A 202 3.33 8.55 10.73
N GLU A 203 3.93 9.65 11.19
CA GLU A 203 4.10 9.92 12.63
C GLU A 203 2.76 10.11 13.34
N GLU A 204 1.78 10.72 12.68
CA GLU A 204 0.43 10.87 13.22
C GLU A 204 -0.25 9.50 13.41
N VAL A 205 -0.20 8.63 12.40
CA VAL A 205 -0.73 7.26 12.49
C VAL A 205 -0.01 6.46 13.57
N TYR A 206 1.32 6.54 13.68
CA TYR A 206 2.07 5.83 14.71
C TYR A 206 1.83 6.36 16.13
N ARG A 207 1.37 7.60 16.27
CA ARG A 207 0.98 8.15 17.56
C ARG A 207 -0.38 7.63 18.00
N GLU A 208 -1.31 7.50 17.06
CA GLU A 208 -2.69 7.05 17.32
C GLU A 208 -2.78 5.51 17.44
N PHE A 209 -2.00 4.79 16.62
CA PHE A 209 -1.98 3.32 16.51
C PHE A 209 -0.55 2.77 16.68
N PRO A 210 0.06 2.94 17.88
CA PRO A 210 1.46 2.58 18.10
C PRO A 210 1.78 1.10 17.92
N GLU A 211 0.81 0.21 18.15
CA GLU A 211 0.91 -1.23 17.97
C GLU A 211 1.07 -1.66 16.51
N LEU A 212 0.60 -0.83 15.57
CA LEU A 212 0.71 -1.10 14.13
C LEU A 212 2.01 -0.54 13.53
N LYS A 213 2.85 0.14 14.32
CA LYS A 213 4.07 0.77 13.80
C LYS A 213 5.03 -0.31 13.28
N PHE A 214 5.44 -0.20 12.02
CA PHE A 214 6.48 -1.06 11.47
C PHE A 214 7.85 -0.84 12.13
N ILE A 215 8.45 -1.93 12.59
CA ILE A 215 9.81 -1.98 13.11
C ILE A 215 10.61 -2.96 12.24
N TYR A 216 11.62 -2.44 11.55
CA TYR A 216 12.51 -3.28 10.76
C TYR A 216 13.43 -4.10 11.68
N ASP A 217 13.34 -5.42 11.59
CA ASP A 217 14.24 -6.36 12.25
C ASP A 217 15.10 -7.11 11.20
N PRO A 218 16.44 -6.97 11.22
CA PRO A 218 17.31 -7.69 10.30
C PRO A 218 17.31 -9.21 10.51
N GLU A 219 16.96 -9.68 11.70
CA GLU A 219 16.96 -11.10 12.09
C GLU A 219 15.69 -11.84 11.66
N THR A 220 14.64 -11.12 11.23
CA THR A 220 13.44 -11.74 10.64
C THR A 220 13.87 -12.64 9.46
N PRO A 221 13.35 -13.87 9.36
CA PRO A 221 13.72 -14.78 8.29
C PRO A 221 13.28 -14.25 6.91
N LEU A 222 14.07 -14.57 5.88
CA LEU A 222 13.55 -14.44 4.51
C LEU A 222 12.46 -15.47 4.31
N LEU A 223 11.41 -15.07 3.62
CA LEU A 223 10.45 -16.04 3.12
C LEU A 223 11.13 -16.96 2.10
N GLU A 224 11.45 -18.17 2.52
CA GLU A 224 11.91 -19.23 1.63
C GLU A 224 10.71 -19.81 0.89
N LEU A 225 10.58 -19.47 -0.39
CA LEU A 225 9.55 -20.04 -1.27
C LEU A 225 9.94 -21.46 -1.70
N ASN A 226 10.04 -22.40 -0.76
CA ASN A 226 10.25 -23.81 -1.06
C ASN A 226 8.88 -24.50 -1.24
N CYS A 227 8.76 -25.37 -2.24
CA CYS A 227 7.49 -26.04 -2.57
C CYS A 227 6.93 -26.95 -1.45
N THR A 228 7.71 -27.19 -0.39
CA THR A 228 7.42 -28.01 0.79
C THR A 228 7.11 -27.21 2.07
N ASP A 229 7.50 -25.94 2.16
CA ASP A 229 7.43 -25.15 3.42
C ASP A 229 6.11 -24.40 3.59
N MET A 230 5.05 -24.99 3.03
CA MET A 230 3.70 -24.47 3.11
C MET A 230 3.32 -24.18 4.58
N LYS A 231 3.72 -25.02 5.54
CA LYS A 231 3.39 -24.90 6.98
C LYS A 231 3.63 -23.53 7.62
N LEU A 232 4.62 -22.75 7.19
CA LEU A 232 4.85 -21.38 7.69
C LEU A 232 3.70 -20.43 7.35
N MET A 233 2.99 -20.63 6.23
CA MET A 233 1.80 -19.85 5.86
C MET A 233 0.49 -20.37 6.51
N TYR A 234 0.47 -21.58 7.09
CA TYR A 234 -0.72 -22.14 7.76
C TYR A 234 -0.68 -21.99 9.30
N GLY A 235 0.47 -21.61 9.88
CA GLY A 235 0.73 -21.70 11.31
C GLY A 235 0.03 -20.66 12.20
N SER A 236 -0.41 -19.52 11.66
CA SER A 236 -1.08 -18.49 12.46
C SER A 236 -2.52 -18.84 12.85
N LEU A 237 -3.03 -20.02 12.46
CA LEU A 237 -4.34 -20.52 12.86
C LEU A 237 -4.34 -21.56 13.99
N THR A 238 -3.20 -22.06 14.44
CA THR A 238 -3.00 -22.70 15.77
C THR A 238 -1.60 -23.31 15.87
N ALA A 239 -0.89 -22.93 16.95
CA ALA A 239 0.16 -23.65 17.67
C ALA A 239 1.49 -22.89 17.80
N ARG A 240 1.71 -22.39 19.02
CA ARG A 240 3.04 -22.28 19.62
C ARG A 240 3.78 -23.64 19.53
N VAL A 241 5.11 -23.53 19.66
CA VAL A 241 6.14 -24.54 19.97
C VAL A 241 6.54 -25.44 18.77
N LEU A 242 7.82 -25.65 18.40
CA LEU A 242 9.06 -25.85 19.15
C LEU A 242 10.32 -25.51 18.33
N HIS A 243 11.35 -25.04 19.03
CA HIS A 243 12.76 -25.18 18.66
C HIS A 243 13.13 -26.64 18.38
N PRO A 244 14.15 -26.88 17.54
CA PRO A 244 15.05 -27.98 17.81
C PRO A 244 16.50 -27.50 17.97
N ASP A 245 17.16 -28.14 18.93
CA ASP A 245 18.60 -28.22 19.10
C ASP A 245 19.33 -28.72 17.83
#